data_AF-A0A914JHR1-F1
#
_entry.id   AF-A0A914JHR1-F1
#
_cell.length_a   1.000
_cell.length_b   1.000
_cell.length_c   1.000
_cell.angle_alpha   90.00
_cell.angle_beta   90.00
_cell.angle_gamma   90.00
#
_symmetry.space_group_name_H-M   'P 1'
#
loop_
_entity.id
_entity.type
_entity.pdbx_description
1 polymer ?
#
loop_
_entity_poly.entity_id
_entity_poly.type
_entity_poly.pdbx_seq_one_letter_code
_entity_poly.pdbx_strand_id
1 'polypeptide(L)'
;MTRFLLIFIIFAIFLVPITAERLLVTAEDIARKCCTDETIDCCANAIKNRTRLNCPEFNREDIRESTECLQQEIFGKNLTDEIGVDDLKCCQVFTKNDNDPDNECPVLCSDTVLTIGMDSAEKIHRIQNCENGKTLVKCFKKCLELSRESKPFSFRRYCSWKDRMIPGQLYIGDILKLK
;
A
#
# COMPACT_ATOMS: atom_id res chain seq x y z
N MET A 1 12.41 -59.82 -24.57
CA MET A 1 11.45 -58.74 -24.89
C MET A 1 10.65 -58.23 -23.70
N THR A 2 10.44 -59.00 -22.63
CA THR A 2 9.63 -58.62 -21.46
C THR A 2 10.25 -57.57 -20.52
N ARG A 3 11.58 -57.40 -20.51
CA ARG A 3 12.26 -56.41 -19.64
C ARG A 3 12.18 -54.96 -20.14
N PHE A 4 12.07 -54.74 -21.46
CA PHE A 4 11.94 -53.40 -22.04
C PHE A 4 10.54 -52.80 -21.83
N LEU A 5 9.52 -53.64 -21.71
CA LEU A 5 8.13 -53.22 -21.48
C LEU A 5 7.92 -52.65 -20.07
N LEU A 6 8.61 -53.19 -19.06
CA LEU A 6 8.53 -52.69 -17.68
C LEU A 6 9.18 -51.31 -17.51
N ILE A 7 10.25 -51.00 -18.26
CA ILE A 7 10.94 -49.71 -18.18
C ILE A 7 10.07 -48.58 -18.76
N PHE A 8 9.33 -48.85 -19.84
CA PHE A 8 8.40 -47.88 -20.42
C PHE A 8 7.20 -47.57 -19.52
N ILE A 9 6.69 -48.56 -18.77
CA ILE A 9 5.58 -48.36 -17.83
C ILE A 9 6.03 -47.50 -16.64
N ILE A 10 7.25 -47.69 -16.13
CA ILE A 10 7.80 -46.88 -15.04
C ILE A 10 8.03 -45.43 -15.50
N PHE A 11 8.51 -45.21 -16.72
CA PHE A 11 8.73 -43.86 -17.26
C PHE A 11 7.43 -43.09 -17.52
N ALA A 12 6.34 -43.79 -17.87
CA ALA A 12 5.03 -43.19 -18.08
C ALA A 12 4.38 -42.69 -16.77
N ILE A 13 4.68 -43.30 -15.62
CA ILE A 13 4.13 -42.89 -14.31
C ILE A 13 4.81 -41.60 -13.79
N PHE A 14 6.06 -41.34 -14.18
CA PHE A 14 6.79 -40.11 -13.80
C PHE A 14 6.43 -38.88 -14.64
N LEU A 15 5.62 -39.02 -15.68
CA LEU A 15 5.14 -37.92 -16.53
C LEU A 15 3.74 -37.43 -16.15
N VAL A 16 3.16 -37.90 -15.04
CA VAL A 16 1.97 -37.26 -14.48
C VAL A 16 2.43 -35.89 -13.96
N PRO A 17 2.01 -34.77 -14.57
CA PRO A 17 2.26 -33.48 -13.96
C PRO A 17 1.57 -33.53 -12.61
N ILE A 18 2.34 -33.36 -11.54
CA ILE A 18 1.79 -33.01 -10.23
C ILE A 18 1.10 -31.67 -10.49
N THR A 19 -0.19 -31.72 -10.81
CA THR A 19 -1.06 -30.57 -10.80
C THR A 19 -1.09 -30.17 -9.35
N ALA A 20 -0.20 -29.25 -8.98
CA ALA A 20 -0.33 -28.51 -7.75
C ALA A 20 -1.75 -27.94 -7.79
N GLU A 21 -2.65 -28.53 -7.00
CA GLU A 21 -3.87 -27.84 -6.59
C GLU A 21 -3.38 -26.55 -5.94
N ARG A 22 -3.33 -25.48 -6.72
CA ARG A 22 -3.38 -24.14 -6.14
C ARG A 22 -4.74 -24.12 -5.46
N LEU A 23 -4.76 -24.40 -4.17
CA LEU A 23 -5.91 -24.17 -3.32
C LEU A 23 -6.36 -22.75 -3.67
N LEU A 24 -7.51 -22.65 -4.33
CA LEU A 24 -7.96 -21.41 -4.93
C LEU A 24 -8.53 -20.58 -3.77
N VAL A 25 -7.64 -19.95 -3.00
CA VAL A 25 -8.02 -19.12 -1.86
C VAL A 25 -8.90 -17.99 -2.39
N THR A 26 -10.16 -17.98 -1.96
CA THR A 26 -11.11 -16.98 -2.40
C THR A 26 -10.95 -15.69 -1.60
N ALA A 27 -11.47 -14.58 -2.12
CA ALA A 27 -11.54 -13.33 -1.37
C ALA A 27 -12.33 -13.48 -0.05
N GLU A 28 -13.32 -14.37 -0.01
CA GLU A 28 -14.10 -14.68 1.20
C GLU A 28 -13.26 -15.45 2.23
N ASP A 29 -12.39 -16.38 1.79
CA ASP A 29 -11.48 -17.10 2.70
C ASP A 29 -10.47 -16.15 3.35
N ILE A 30 -9.95 -15.19 2.58
CA ILE A 30 -9.06 -14.15 3.11
C ILE A 30 -9.82 -13.22 4.06
N ALA A 31 -11.02 -12.77 3.66
CA ALA A 31 -11.85 -11.90 4.49
C ALA A 31 -12.20 -12.54 5.84
N ARG A 32 -12.52 -13.84 5.89
CA ARG A 32 -12.79 -14.58 7.13
C ARG A 32 -11.65 -14.58 8.14
N LYS A 33 -10.40 -14.41 7.68
CA LYS A 33 -9.24 -14.36 8.58
C LYS A 33 -9.02 -12.98 9.20
N CYS A 34 -9.42 -11.94 8.49
CA CYS A 34 -9.06 -10.55 8.82
C CYS A 34 -10.23 -9.68 9.27
N CYS A 35 -11.47 -10.10 9.01
CA CYS A 35 -12.67 -9.32 9.27
C CYS A 35 -13.64 -10.08 10.17
N THR A 36 -14.53 -9.35 10.83
CA THR A 36 -15.60 -9.93 11.66
C THR A 36 -16.69 -10.56 10.78
N ASP A 37 -17.48 -11.48 11.34
CA ASP A 37 -18.54 -12.17 10.60
C ASP A 37 -19.52 -11.19 9.92
N GLU A 38 -19.82 -10.06 10.56
CA GLU A 38 -20.71 -9.01 10.04
C GLU A 38 -20.13 -8.27 8.81
N THR A 39 -18.80 -8.30 8.62
CA THR A 39 -18.09 -7.48 7.62
C THR A 39 -17.37 -8.29 6.54
N ILE A 40 -17.46 -9.63 6.58
CA ILE A 40 -16.84 -10.53 5.59
C ILE A 40 -17.17 -10.13 4.16
N ASP A 41 -18.46 -9.89 3.86
CA ASP A 41 -18.89 -9.57 2.49
C ASP A 41 -18.31 -8.23 2.02
N CYS A 42 -18.27 -7.23 2.90
CA CYS A 42 -17.66 -5.94 2.60
C CYS A 42 -16.16 -6.08 2.32
N CYS A 43 -15.44 -6.80 3.18
CA CYS A 43 -14.01 -7.06 3.00
C CYS A 43 -13.73 -7.84 1.71
N ALA A 44 -14.48 -8.91 1.45
CA ALA A 44 -14.34 -9.70 0.23
C ALA A 44 -14.59 -8.86 -1.03
N ASN A 45 -15.58 -7.96 -1.00
CA ASN A 45 -15.84 -7.03 -2.08
C ASN A 45 -14.69 -6.03 -2.28
N ALA A 46 -14.11 -5.51 -1.19
CA ALA A 46 -12.95 -4.61 -1.29
C ALA A 46 -11.72 -5.30 -1.89
N ILE A 47 -11.49 -6.58 -1.55
CA ILE A 47 -10.45 -7.41 -2.17
C ILE A 47 -10.73 -7.59 -3.66
N LYS A 48 -11.93 -8.05 -4.03
CA LYS A 48 -12.34 -8.31 -5.42
C LYS A 48 -12.20 -7.06 -6.30
N ASN A 49 -12.58 -5.91 -5.77
CA ASN A 49 -12.54 -4.63 -6.48
C ASN A 49 -11.21 -3.88 -6.36
N ARG A 50 -10.25 -4.41 -5.58
CA ARG A 50 -8.96 -3.76 -5.29
C ARG A 50 -9.14 -2.32 -4.78
N THR A 51 -10.04 -2.13 -3.82
CA THR A 51 -10.34 -0.83 -3.20
C THR A 51 -9.85 -0.77 -1.75
N ARG A 52 -9.93 0.42 -1.14
CA ARG A 52 -9.83 0.55 0.32
C ARG A 52 -11.05 -0.06 1.01
N LEU A 53 -10.92 -0.39 2.28
CA LEU A 53 -12.06 -0.75 3.12
C LEU A 53 -12.95 0.47 3.37
N ASN A 54 -14.26 0.26 3.29
CA ASN A 54 -15.28 1.26 3.55
C ASN A 54 -16.54 0.60 4.15
N CYS A 55 -16.33 -0.32 5.09
CA CYS A 55 -17.42 -1.04 5.76
C CYS A 55 -18.07 -0.12 6.79
N PRO A 56 -19.39 0.09 6.77
CA PRO A 56 -20.08 0.99 7.70
C PRO A 56 -19.87 0.69 9.18
N GLU A 57 -19.64 -0.58 9.51
CA GLU A 57 -19.47 -1.10 10.86
C GLU A 57 -18.07 -0.83 11.42
N PHE A 58 -17.09 -0.56 10.54
CA PHE A 58 -15.70 -0.35 10.95
C PHE A 58 -15.46 1.07 11.44
N ASN A 59 -14.83 1.15 12.61
CA ASN A 59 -14.19 2.38 13.06
C ASN A 59 -12.79 2.53 12.40
N ARG A 60 -12.08 3.62 12.72
CA ARG A 60 -10.76 3.90 12.12
C ARG A 60 -9.71 2.83 12.43
N GLU A 61 -9.73 2.28 13.63
CA GLU A 61 -8.80 1.22 14.04
C GLU A 61 -9.12 -0.08 13.32
N ASP A 62 -10.41 -0.45 13.23
CA ASP A 62 -10.84 -1.65 12.51
C ASP A 62 -10.42 -1.59 11.03
N ILE A 63 -10.57 -0.41 10.39
CA ILE A 63 -10.07 -0.18 9.02
C ILE A 63 -8.56 -0.39 8.95
N ARG A 64 -7.80 0.13 9.92
CA ARG A 64 -6.34 0.04 9.96
C ARG A 64 -5.89 -1.42 10.06
N GLU A 65 -6.34 -2.12 11.08
CA GLU A 65 -5.97 -3.50 11.40
C GLU A 65 -6.43 -4.47 10.30
N SER A 66 -7.68 -4.33 9.83
CA SER A 66 -8.20 -5.19 8.77
C SER A 66 -7.49 -4.94 7.44
N THR A 67 -7.19 -3.69 7.08
CA THR A 67 -6.45 -3.38 5.85
C THR A 67 -5.05 -4.01 5.89
N GLU A 68 -4.36 -3.88 7.02
CA GLU A 68 -3.02 -4.44 7.21
C GLU A 68 -3.05 -5.98 7.09
N CYS A 69 -3.97 -6.64 7.78
CA CYS A 69 -4.15 -8.09 7.69
C CYS A 69 -4.45 -8.55 6.26
N LEU A 70 -5.41 -7.91 5.58
CA LEU A 70 -5.80 -8.28 4.22
C LEU A 70 -4.65 -8.12 3.22
N GLN A 71 -3.89 -7.02 3.32
CA GLN A 71 -2.72 -6.82 2.46
C GLN A 71 -1.65 -7.90 2.69
N GLN A 72 -1.42 -8.28 3.95
CA GLN A 72 -0.48 -9.34 4.30
C GLN A 72 -0.94 -10.72 3.83
N GLU A 73 -2.24 -11.04 3.91
CA GLU A 73 -2.76 -12.32 3.41
C GLU A 73 -2.72 -12.43 1.87
N ILE A 74 -2.89 -11.31 1.15
CA ILE A 74 -2.90 -11.29 -0.32
C ILE A 74 -1.47 -11.36 -0.89
N PHE A 75 -0.55 -10.55 -0.37
CA PHE A 75 0.78 -10.38 -0.96
C PHE A 75 1.89 -11.05 -0.15
N GLY A 76 1.62 -11.42 1.10
CA GLY A 76 2.64 -11.82 2.06
C GLY A 76 3.41 -10.60 2.60
N LYS A 77 3.97 -10.78 3.80
CA LYS A 77 4.66 -9.73 4.55
C LYS A 77 5.75 -9.01 3.74
N ASN A 78 6.59 -9.75 3.04
CA ASN A 78 7.72 -9.19 2.29
C ASN A 78 7.30 -8.18 1.21
N LEU A 79 6.11 -8.36 0.61
CA LEU A 79 5.60 -7.47 -0.44
C LEU A 79 4.82 -6.28 0.13
N THR A 80 4.60 -6.23 1.44
CA THR A 80 3.96 -5.12 2.17
C THR A 80 4.94 -4.31 3.03
N ASP A 81 6.20 -4.73 3.14
CA ASP A 81 7.19 -4.16 4.07
C ASP A 81 7.78 -2.80 3.62
N GLU A 82 7.69 -2.42 2.34
CA GLU A 82 8.24 -1.12 1.90
C GLU A 82 7.29 0.05 2.12
N ILE A 83 5.97 -0.19 2.12
CA ILE A 83 4.95 0.79 2.46
C ILE A 83 3.71 0.11 3.07
N GLY A 84 3.51 0.34 4.36
CA GLY A 84 2.41 -0.20 5.15
C GLY A 84 1.34 0.84 5.48
N VAL A 85 0.29 0.40 6.17
CA VAL A 85 -0.78 1.30 6.65
C VAL A 85 -0.24 2.37 7.59
N ASP A 86 0.75 2.05 8.42
CA ASP A 86 1.39 2.99 9.35
C ASP A 86 2.17 4.12 8.66
N ASP A 87 2.48 3.95 7.37
CA ASP A 87 3.13 4.96 6.55
C ASP A 87 2.16 6.00 6.00
N LEU A 88 0.86 5.91 6.31
CA LEU A 88 -0.15 6.92 5.97
C LEU A 88 0.27 8.33 6.42
N LYS A 89 0.97 8.43 7.56
CA LYS A 89 1.55 9.70 8.06
C LYS A 89 2.51 10.36 7.06
N CYS A 90 3.20 9.58 6.21
CA CYS A 90 4.14 10.09 5.22
C CYS A 90 3.42 10.79 4.05
N CYS A 91 2.13 10.54 3.82
CA CYS A 91 1.35 11.29 2.84
C CYS A 91 1.23 12.78 3.17
N GLN A 92 1.45 13.17 4.44
CA GLN A 92 1.51 14.58 4.84
C GLN A 92 2.63 15.37 4.13
N VAL A 93 3.63 14.69 3.56
CA VAL A 93 4.68 15.32 2.75
C VAL A 93 4.08 16.09 1.56
N PHE A 94 2.98 15.61 0.99
CA PHE A 94 2.33 16.23 -0.17
C PHE A 94 1.38 17.39 0.20
N THR A 95 1.08 17.58 1.48
CA THR A 95 0.19 18.67 1.93
C THR A 95 0.87 20.04 1.85
N LYS A 96 0.07 21.12 1.76
CA LYS A 96 0.55 22.50 1.69
C LYS A 96 1.53 22.71 0.52
N ASN A 97 1.24 22.08 -0.61
CA ASN A 97 1.98 22.22 -1.84
C ASN A 97 1.20 23.16 -2.76
N ASP A 98 1.75 24.31 -3.08
CA ASP A 98 1.05 25.30 -3.90
C ASP A 98 0.93 24.84 -5.36
N ASN A 99 1.74 23.86 -5.78
CA ASN A 99 1.59 23.19 -7.06
C ASN A 99 0.41 22.20 -7.07
N ASP A 100 -0.23 21.94 -5.92
CA ASP A 100 -1.36 21.02 -5.74
C ASP A 100 -2.51 21.69 -4.94
N PRO A 101 -3.14 22.74 -5.50
CA PRO A 101 -4.14 23.53 -4.77
C PRO A 101 -5.35 22.71 -4.31
N ASP A 102 -5.72 21.69 -5.08
CA ASP A 102 -6.86 20.81 -4.80
C ASP A 102 -6.51 19.65 -3.87
N ASN A 103 -5.26 19.57 -3.40
CA ASN A 103 -4.75 18.49 -2.54
C ASN A 103 -4.98 17.09 -3.14
N GLU A 104 -4.81 16.94 -4.45
CA GLU A 104 -5.00 15.66 -5.13
C GLU A 104 -3.95 14.63 -4.69
N CYS A 105 -2.69 15.03 -4.56
CA CYS A 105 -1.60 14.13 -4.19
C CYS A 105 -1.69 13.56 -2.77
N PRO A 106 -1.96 14.35 -1.71
CA PRO A 106 -2.13 13.77 -0.37
C PRO A 106 -3.35 12.84 -0.28
N VAL A 107 -4.44 13.12 -1.01
CA VAL A 107 -5.61 12.23 -1.09
C VAL A 107 -5.25 10.94 -1.81
N LEU A 108 -4.68 11.04 -3.02
CA LEU A 108 -4.22 9.89 -3.80
C LEU A 108 -3.24 9.03 -3.01
N CYS A 109 -2.30 9.65 -2.30
CA CYS A 109 -1.35 8.95 -1.43
C CYS A 109 -2.07 8.16 -0.35
N SER A 110 -2.99 8.80 0.36
CA SER A 110 -3.73 8.18 1.46
C SER A 110 -4.58 6.99 0.98
N ASP A 111 -5.31 7.18 -0.11
CA ASP A 111 -6.13 6.12 -0.71
C ASP A 111 -5.28 4.97 -1.25
N THR A 112 -4.13 5.27 -1.85
CA THR A 112 -3.20 4.24 -2.37
C THR A 112 -2.62 3.39 -1.23
N VAL A 113 -2.18 4.02 -0.13
CA VAL A 113 -1.66 3.30 1.05
C VAL A 113 -2.69 2.31 1.60
N LEU A 114 -3.95 2.73 1.67
CA LEU A 114 -5.07 1.95 2.21
C LEU A 114 -5.69 0.97 1.21
N THR A 115 -5.28 0.98 -0.05
CA THR A 115 -5.84 0.07 -1.06
C THR A 115 -5.36 -1.36 -0.80
N ILE A 116 -6.30 -2.29 -0.62
CA ILE A 116 -5.99 -3.68 -0.26
C ILE A 116 -5.31 -4.43 -1.40
N GLY A 117 -5.73 -4.18 -2.63
CA GLY A 117 -5.26 -4.90 -3.81
C GLY A 117 -4.02 -4.30 -4.45
N MET A 118 -3.10 -3.69 -3.71
CA MET A 118 -1.83 -3.19 -4.25
C MET A 118 -0.66 -3.62 -3.38
N ASP A 119 0.37 -4.19 -3.99
CA ASP A 119 1.63 -4.45 -3.30
C ASP A 119 2.41 -3.14 -3.09
N SER A 120 3.51 -3.22 -2.33
CA SER A 120 4.32 -2.04 -2.03
C SER A 120 4.88 -1.35 -3.27
N ALA A 121 5.32 -2.11 -4.27
CA ALA A 121 5.93 -1.56 -5.48
C ALA A 121 4.90 -0.79 -6.31
N GLU A 122 3.69 -1.34 -6.46
CA GLU A 122 2.56 -0.71 -7.14
C GLU A 122 2.13 0.57 -6.40
N LYS A 123 1.98 0.51 -5.07
CA LYS A 123 1.65 1.69 -4.25
C LYS A 123 2.68 2.80 -4.42
N ILE A 124 3.96 2.47 -4.26
CA ILE A 124 5.06 3.42 -4.39
C ILE A 124 5.07 4.04 -5.79
N HIS A 125 4.91 3.23 -6.84
CA HIS A 125 4.88 3.71 -8.22
C HIS A 125 3.72 4.68 -8.44
N ARG A 126 2.51 4.33 -8.00
CA ARG A 126 1.32 5.17 -8.13
C ARG A 126 1.48 6.51 -7.41
N ILE A 127 2.02 6.51 -6.19
CA ILE A 127 2.25 7.74 -5.40
C ILE A 127 3.32 8.63 -6.05
N GLN A 128 4.41 8.05 -6.56
CA GLN A 128 5.50 8.79 -7.21
C GLN A 128 5.07 9.50 -8.49
N ASN A 129 4.05 8.96 -9.18
CA ASN A 129 3.53 9.52 -10.41
C ASN A 129 2.44 10.58 -10.20
N CYS A 130 2.16 10.99 -8.95
CA CYS A 130 1.28 12.14 -8.74
C CYS A 130 1.89 13.39 -9.38
N GLU A 131 1.18 13.98 -10.34
CA GLU A 131 1.71 15.02 -11.22
C GLU A 131 2.20 16.24 -10.44
N ASN A 132 1.37 16.70 -9.49
CA ASN A 132 1.64 17.87 -8.67
C ASN A 132 2.65 17.60 -7.54
N GLY A 133 3.01 16.33 -7.31
CA GLY A 133 3.85 15.88 -6.18
C GLY A 133 5.30 15.52 -6.56
N LYS A 134 5.68 15.64 -7.83
CA LYS A 134 6.98 15.14 -8.35
C LYS A 134 8.20 15.66 -7.57
N THR A 135 8.21 16.93 -7.16
CA THR A 135 9.30 17.54 -6.39
C THR A 135 9.42 16.97 -4.98
N LEU A 136 8.32 16.47 -4.41
CA LEU A 136 8.21 15.99 -3.04
C LEU A 136 8.45 14.47 -2.91
N VAL A 137 8.63 13.75 -4.01
CA VAL A 137 8.91 12.31 -4.02
C VAL A 137 10.15 11.95 -3.18
N LYS A 138 11.21 12.76 -3.24
CA LYS A 138 12.41 12.52 -2.43
C LYS A 138 12.11 12.60 -0.92
N CYS A 139 11.27 13.55 -0.53
CA CYS A 139 10.80 13.71 0.84
C CYS A 139 9.94 12.56 1.32
N PHE A 140 9.03 12.09 0.45
CA PHE A 140 8.19 10.95 0.74
C PHE A 140 9.03 9.69 0.98
N LYS A 141 9.99 9.40 0.09
CA LYS A 141 10.95 8.29 0.27
C LYS A 141 11.73 8.39 1.57
N LYS A 142 12.17 9.60 1.94
CA LYS A 142 12.89 9.82 3.20
C LYS A 142 12.01 9.58 4.42
N CYS A 143 10.73 9.93 4.35
CA CYS A 143 9.77 9.63 5.39
C CYS A 143 9.59 8.11 5.56
N LEU A 144 9.42 7.35 4.48
CA LEU A 144 9.32 5.88 4.52
C LEU A 144 10.58 5.23 5.12
N GLU A 145 11.76 5.71 4.74
CA GLU A 145 13.03 5.26 5.35
C GLU A 145 13.06 5.48 6.86
N LEU A 146 12.72 6.68 7.33
CA LEU A 146 12.69 6.99 8.75
C LEU A 146 11.59 6.23 9.51
N SER A 147 10.43 6.01 8.88
CA SER A 147 9.33 5.24 9.44
C SER A 147 9.76 3.80 9.78
N ARG A 148 10.48 3.15 8.85
CA ARG A 148 11.05 1.80 9.05
C ARG A 148 12.08 1.74 10.16
N GLU A 149 12.84 2.82 10.36
CA GLU A 149 13.76 2.96 11.47
C GLU A 149 13.08 3.36 12.79
N SER A 150 11.75 3.46 12.82
CA SER A 150 10.97 3.98 13.96
C SER A 150 11.41 5.38 14.40
N LYS A 151 11.87 6.20 13.45
CA LYS A 151 12.33 7.57 13.68
C LYS A 151 11.28 8.59 13.28
N PRO A 152 11.15 9.70 14.03
CA PRO A 152 10.22 10.76 13.66
C PRO A 152 10.67 11.49 12.39
N PHE A 153 9.74 11.71 11.48
CA PHE A 153 9.94 12.56 10.31
C PHE A 153 9.60 14.02 10.64
N SER A 154 10.42 14.95 10.15
CA SER A 154 10.13 16.38 10.19
C SER A 154 10.44 17.00 8.84
N PHE A 155 9.42 17.58 8.20
CA PHE A 155 9.57 18.19 6.88
C PHE A 155 10.69 19.24 6.87
N ARG A 156 10.71 20.17 7.85
CA ARG A 156 11.72 21.24 7.93
C ARG A 156 13.15 20.73 8.04
N ARG A 157 13.35 19.51 8.55
CA ARG A 157 14.68 18.92 8.76
C ARG A 157 15.21 18.20 7.52
N TYR A 158 14.32 17.60 6.73
CA TYR A 158 14.71 16.69 5.64
C TYR A 158 14.30 17.19 4.24
N CYS A 159 13.52 18.27 4.17
CA CYS A 159 12.89 18.76 2.95
C CYS A 159 13.02 20.27 2.79
N SER A 160 13.03 20.72 1.54
CA SER A 160 13.02 22.14 1.21
C SER A 160 11.59 22.63 1.05
N TRP A 161 11.25 23.76 1.70
CA TRP A 161 9.99 24.44 1.42
C TRP A 161 9.88 24.91 -0.03
N LYS A 162 11.01 25.14 -0.70
CA LYS A 162 11.04 25.49 -2.13
C LYS A 162 10.35 24.43 -3.00
N ASP A 163 10.36 23.16 -2.57
CA ASP A 163 9.76 22.06 -3.31
C ASP A 163 8.22 22.12 -3.31
N ARG A 164 7.63 22.95 -2.44
CA ARG A 164 6.19 23.21 -2.32
C ARG A 164 5.74 24.52 -2.95
N MET A 165 6.67 25.35 -3.41
CA MET A 165 6.41 26.73 -3.81
C MET A 165 6.34 26.88 -5.33
N ILE A 166 5.54 27.83 -5.80
CA ILE A 166 5.48 28.25 -7.19
C ILE A 166 6.53 29.35 -7.42
N PRO A 167 7.41 29.23 -8.42
CA PRO A 167 8.37 30.28 -8.75
C PRO A 167 7.69 31.63 -9.02
N GLY A 168 8.26 32.71 -8.49
CA GLY A 168 7.78 34.08 -8.71
C GLY A 168 6.68 34.54 -7.75
N GLN A 169 6.18 33.67 -6.85
CA GLN A 169 5.30 34.09 -5.77
C GLN A 169 6.09 34.55 -4.54
N LEU A 170 5.57 35.58 -3.85
CA LEU A 170 6.14 36.07 -2.61
C LEU A 170 5.57 35.29 -1.42
N TYR A 171 6.46 34.62 -0.69
CA TYR A 171 6.13 33.87 0.50
C TYR A 171 6.55 34.64 1.74
N ILE A 172 5.57 35.22 2.44
CA ILE A 172 5.79 35.88 3.73
C ILE A 172 5.49 34.84 4.83
N GLY A 173 6.47 34.60 5.70
CA GLY A 173 6.31 33.66 6.82
C GLY A 173 5.29 34.11 7.86
N ASP A 174 4.98 33.23 8.80
CA ASP A 174 4.03 33.52 9.87
C ASP A 174 4.46 34.75 10.70
N ILE A 175 3.49 35.59 11.07
CA ILE A 175 3.71 36.68 12.02
C ILE A 175 4.07 36.06 13.38
N LEU A 176 5.32 36.25 13.81
CA LEU A 176 5.77 35.86 15.14
C LEU A 176 5.03 36.71 16.18
N LYS A 177 4.02 36.14 16.84
CA LYS A 177 3.47 36.70 18.08
C LYS A 177 4.50 36.46 19.18
N LEU A 178 5.35 37.45 19.44
CA LEU A 178 6.17 37.50 20.65
C LEU A 178 5.22 37.51 21.85
N LYS A 179 5.35 36.50 22.71
CA LYS A 179 4.72 36.48 24.04
C LYS A 179 5.57 37.28 25.01
#